data_AF-A0A820CK10-F1
#
_entry.id   AF-A0A820CK10-F1
#
_cell.length_a   1.000
_cell.length_b   1.000
_cell.length_c   1.000
_cell.angle_alpha   90.00
_cell.angle_beta   90.00
_cell.angle_gamma   90.00
#
_symmetry.space_group_name_H-M   'P 1'
#
loop_
_entity.id
_entity.type
_entity.pdbx_description
1 polymer ?
#
loop_
_entity_poly.entity_id
_entity_poly.type
_entity_poly.pdbx_seq_one_letter_code
_entity_poly.pdbx_strand_id
1 'polypeptide(L)'
;FNIDPTRTNLIWCKTRTYIGQTTSLISLTCICYALLDQLFLSCQKEKYRRLSQLKRTKFITLIIILFWFIYHLPFYILAQHVNNGNNTFICNIYAIYEFNKYFSYIHQPIIAGIIPILFIIITGTLIYQNISLLRKNRRRDRAQRNLTTMIVVQTIFIIIQSVPYGFYSMYLSITSYEYKSIYRQDIELVILNLVSILYYFSHCFSFLIYYISSVTYRQQTKQLLIKIFTHHTNIIIS
;
A
#
# COMPACT_ATOMS: atom_id res chain seq x y z
N PHE A 1 14.84 -20.62 -20.54
CA PHE A 1 14.20 -19.88 -19.44
C PHE A 1 14.24 -18.37 -19.69
N ASN A 2 13.71 -17.89 -20.82
CA ASN A 2 13.92 -16.50 -21.26
C ASN A 2 12.64 -15.87 -21.84
N ILE A 3 11.51 -16.05 -21.16
CA ILE A 3 10.24 -15.41 -21.54
C ILE A 3 9.83 -14.56 -20.34
N ASP A 4 10.43 -13.37 -20.22
CA ASP A 4 9.84 -12.32 -19.39
C ASP A 4 8.68 -11.72 -20.22
N PRO A 5 7.40 -11.98 -19.85
CA PRO A 5 6.26 -11.50 -20.62
C PRO A 5 6.19 -9.97 -20.64
N THR A 6 6.89 -9.27 -19.75
CA THR A 6 6.98 -7.80 -19.82
C THR A 6 7.86 -7.30 -20.96
N ARG A 7 8.72 -8.15 -21.53
CA ARG A 7 9.56 -7.82 -22.69
C ARG A 7 8.90 -8.15 -24.02
N THR A 8 7.96 -9.08 -24.02
CA THR A 8 7.28 -9.57 -25.23
C THR A 8 5.89 -8.97 -25.41
N ASN A 9 5.19 -8.67 -24.30
CA ASN A 9 3.81 -8.19 -24.34
C ASN A 9 3.69 -6.79 -23.73
N LEU A 10 3.40 -5.81 -24.59
CA LEU A 10 3.20 -4.42 -24.21
C LEU A 10 2.01 -4.25 -23.25
N ILE A 11 0.92 -4.97 -23.49
CA ILE A 11 -0.28 -4.93 -22.64
C ILE A 11 0.09 -5.40 -21.23
N TRP A 12 0.89 -6.47 -21.11
CA TRP A 12 1.34 -6.95 -19.80
C TRP A 12 2.26 -5.94 -19.09
N CYS A 13 3.19 -5.32 -19.81
CA CYS A 13 4.05 -4.25 -19.28
C CYS A 13 3.24 -3.09 -18.70
N LYS A 14 2.27 -2.57 -19.47
CA LYS A 14 1.37 -1.50 -19.06
C LYS A 14 0.52 -1.90 -17.85
N THR A 15 -0.10 -3.07 -17.92
CA THR A 15 -1.03 -3.57 -16.90
C THR A 15 -0.31 -3.83 -15.57
N ARG A 16 0.88 -4.45 -15.59
CA ARG A 16 1.67 -4.72 -14.38
C ARG A 16 2.00 -3.44 -13.63
N THR A 17 2.50 -2.43 -14.34
CA THR A 17 2.85 -1.14 -13.73
C THR A 17 1.62 -0.45 -13.16
N TYR A 18 0.58 -0.33 -13.97
CA TYR A 18 -0.65 0.35 -13.60
C TYR A 18 -1.30 -0.29 -12.36
N ILE A 19 -1.50 -1.60 -12.38
CA ILE A 19 -2.10 -2.33 -11.25
C ILE A 19 -1.19 -2.24 -10.02
N GLY A 20 0.11 -2.43 -10.18
CA GLY A 20 1.06 -2.36 -9.06
C GLY A 20 0.99 -1.02 -8.32
N GLN A 21 1.12 0.10 -9.04
CA GLN A 21 1.09 1.43 -8.44
C GLN A 21 -0.29 1.76 -7.85
N THR A 22 -1.37 1.45 -8.59
CA THR A 22 -2.73 1.74 -8.14
C THR A 22 -3.08 0.98 -6.87
N THR A 23 -2.79 -0.33 -6.82
CA THR A 23 -3.13 -1.17 -5.66
C THR A 23 -2.31 -0.80 -4.42
N SER A 24 -1.04 -0.41 -4.58
CA SER A 24 -0.23 0.10 -3.47
C SER A 24 -0.82 1.36 -2.83
N LEU A 25 -1.24 2.35 -3.63
CA LEU A 25 -1.85 3.58 -3.08
C LEU A 25 -3.25 3.36 -2.52
N ILE A 26 -4.06 2.49 -3.13
CA ILE A 26 -5.35 2.07 -2.56
C ILE A 26 -5.12 1.46 -1.18
N SER A 27 -4.18 0.52 -1.06
CA SER A 27 -3.86 -0.12 0.23
C SER A 27 -3.48 0.91 1.30
N LEU A 28 -2.59 1.85 0.95
CA LEU A 28 -2.12 2.89 1.87
C LEU A 28 -3.24 3.86 2.29
N THR A 29 -4.08 4.28 1.36
CA THR A 29 -5.22 5.15 1.67
C THR A 29 -6.31 4.46 2.46
N CYS A 30 -6.57 3.17 2.20
CA CYS A 30 -7.46 2.37 3.03
C CYS A 30 -6.95 2.25 4.48
N ILE A 31 -5.64 2.11 4.67
CA ILE A 31 -5.00 2.10 5.99
C ILE A 31 -5.20 3.45 6.71
N CYS A 32 -4.95 4.56 6.01
CA CYS A 32 -5.20 5.89 6.56
C CYS A 32 -6.67 6.07 6.94
N TYR A 33 -7.59 5.65 6.06
CA TYR A 33 -9.02 5.74 6.30
C TYR A 33 -9.47 4.85 7.46
N ALA A 34 -8.88 3.66 7.62
CA ALA A 34 -9.16 2.78 8.76
C ALA A 34 -8.71 3.40 10.09
N LEU A 35 -7.59 4.13 10.12
CA LEU A 35 -7.19 4.91 11.30
C LEU A 35 -8.17 6.05 11.58
N LEU A 36 -8.62 6.75 10.55
CA LEU A 36 -9.63 7.81 10.71
C LEU A 36 -10.95 7.26 11.26
N ASP A 37 -11.38 6.10 10.77
CA ASP A 37 -12.57 5.42 11.27
C ASP A 37 -12.42 5.04 12.75
N GLN A 38 -11.24 4.51 13.14
CA GLN A 38 -10.92 4.24 14.53
C GLN A 38 -10.90 5.51 15.40
N LEU A 39 -10.44 6.64 14.87
CA LEU A 39 -10.50 7.92 15.56
C LEU A 39 -11.94 8.31 15.85
N PHE A 40 -12.84 8.23 14.86
CA PHE A 40 -14.27 8.52 15.06
C PHE A 40 -14.93 7.59 16.07
N LEU A 41 -14.55 6.31 16.08
CA LEU A 41 -15.03 5.34 17.07
C LEU A 41 -14.47 5.57 18.48
N SER A 42 -13.32 6.23 18.59
CA SER A 42 -12.67 6.57 19.86
C SER A 42 -13.17 7.90 20.44
N CYS A 43 -13.86 8.73 19.65
CA CYS A 43 -14.43 9.98 20.13
C CYS A 43 -15.63 9.74 21.07
N GLN A 44 -15.72 10.52 22.15
CA GLN A 44 -16.83 10.46 23.12
C GLN A 44 -18.16 10.98 22.55
N LYS A 45 -18.11 11.98 21.66
CA LYS A 45 -19.31 12.62 21.12
C LYS A 45 -19.98 11.72 20.09
N GLU A 46 -21.27 11.43 20.30
CA GLU A 46 -22.07 10.57 19.41
C GLU A 46 -22.06 11.03 17.95
N LYS A 47 -22.02 12.34 17.71
CA LYS A 47 -21.96 12.93 16.35
C LYS A 47 -20.79 12.39 15.54
N TYR A 48 -19.61 12.27 16.14
CA TYR A 48 -18.42 11.74 15.46
C TYR A 48 -18.51 10.22 15.31
N ARG A 49 -19.01 9.50 16.32
CA ARG A 49 -19.20 8.05 16.24
C ARG A 49 -20.16 7.63 15.13
N ARG A 50 -21.19 8.44 14.84
CA ARG A 50 -22.14 8.22 13.73
C ARG A 50 -21.51 8.40 12.34
N LEU A 51 -20.30 8.97 12.23
CA LEU A 51 -19.59 9.04 10.96
C LEU A 51 -19.01 7.67 10.55
N SER A 52 -18.67 6.83 11.54
CA SER A 52 -18.23 5.44 11.36
C SER A 52 -19.45 4.50 11.23
N GLN A 53 -20.15 4.60 10.11
CA GLN A 53 -21.23 3.68 9.75
C GLN A 53 -20.78 2.77 8.61
N LEU A 54 -21.04 1.46 8.75
CA LEU A 54 -20.63 0.45 7.77
C LEU A 54 -21.06 0.78 6.33
N LYS A 55 -22.27 1.32 6.12
CA LYS A 55 -22.76 1.73 4.79
C LYS A 55 -21.90 2.85 4.20
N ARG A 56 -21.52 3.84 5.01
CA ARG A 56 -20.69 4.97 4.60
C ARG A 56 -19.25 4.55 4.35
N THR A 57 -18.70 3.70 5.22
CA THR A 57 -17.35 3.13 5.06
C THR A 57 -17.24 2.42 3.71
N LYS A 58 -18.19 1.55 3.37
CA LYS A 58 -18.21 0.85 2.07
C LYS A 58 -18.29 1.80 0.88
N PHE A 59 -19.16 2.81 0.95
CA PHE A 59 -19.32 3.80 -0.12
C PHE A 59 -18.07 4.66 -0.31
N ILE A 60 -17.46 5.12 0.79
CA ILE A 60 -16.22 5.92 0.73
C ILE A 60 -15.05 5.06 0.20
N THR A 61 -14.92 3.81 0.64
CA THR A 61 -13.90 2.89 0.11
C THR A 61 -14.07 2.68 -1.40
N LEU A 62 -15.30 2.53 -1.90
CA LEU A 62 -15.56 2.43 -3.34
C LEU A 62 -15.11 3.69 -4.09
N ILE A 63 -15.43 4.88 -3.57
CA ILE A 63 -14.98 6.15 -4.16
C ILE A 63 -13.45 6.24 -4.20
N ILE A 64 -12.77 5.87 -3.11
CA ILE A 64 -11.30 5.87 -3.03
C ILE A 64 -10.71 4.96 -4.11
N ILE A 65 -11.27 3.76 -4.29
CA ILE A 65 -10.82 2.81 -5.31
C ILE A 65 -10.96 3.41 -6.71
N LEU A 66 -12.15 3.94 -7.05
CA LEU A 66 -12.41 4.55 -8.36
C LEU A 66 -11.50 5.75 -8.62
N PHE A 67 -11.32 6.61 -7.62
CA PHE A 67 -10.45 7.78 -7.70
C PHE A 67 -9.01 7.38 -8.06
N TRP A 68 -8.44 6.37 -7.39
CA TRP A 68 -7.07 5.95 -7.64
C TRP A 68 -6.89 5.27 -8.99
N PHE A 69 -7.87 4.48 -9.46
CA PHE A 69 -7.84 3.92 -10.82
C PHE A 69 -7.79 5.03 -11.87
N ILE A 70 -8.63 6.07 -11.72
CA ILE A 70 -8.63 7.20 -12.66
C ILE A 70 -7.31 7.98 -12.57
N TYR A 71 -6.83 8.27 -11.37
CA TYR A 71 -5.60 9.05 -11.15
C TYR A 71 -4.35 8.34 -11.71
N HIS A 72 -4.26 7.02 -11.64
CA HIS A 72 -3.12 6.26 -12.18
C HIS A 72 -3.23 5.93 -13.68
N LEU A 73 -4.31 6.31 -14.36
CA LEU A 73 -4.48 6.06 -15.79
C LEU A 73 -3.28 6.50 -16.66
N PRO A 74 -2.58 7.62 -16.37
CA PRO A 74 -1.36 8.00 -17.11
C PRO A 74 -0.27 6.92 -17.09
N PHE A 75 -0.12 6.14 -16.01
CA PHE A 75 0.87 5.05 -15.96
C PHE A 75 0.57 3.96 -17.00
N TYR A 76 -0.70 3.70 -17.28
CA TYR A 76 -1.09 2.72 -18.30
C TYR A 76 -0.83 3.27 -19.72
N ILE A 77 -1.14 4.54 -19.94
CA ILE A 77 -1.01 5.19 -21.26
C ILE A 77 0.46 5.34 -21.64
N LEU A 78 1.29 5.85 -20.72
CA LEU A 78 2.67 6.28 -20.97
C LEU A 78 3.70 5.15 -20.88
N ALA A 79 3.37 4.01 -20.28
CA ALA A 79 4.27 2.87 -20.22
C ALA A 79 4.52 2.29 -21.62
N GLN A 80 5.79 2.17 -22.01
CA GLN A 80 6.16 1.68 -23.34
C GLN A 80 7.36 0.75 -23.32
N HIS A 81 7.54 0.00 -24.40
CA HIS A 81 8.75 -0.77 -24.64
C HIS A 81 9.84 0.13 -25.21
N VAL A 82 10.98 0.15 -24.54
CA VAL A 82 12.17 0.87 -24.99
C VAL A 82 13.24 -0.15 -25.34
N ASN A 83 13.86 0.01 -26.50
CA ASN A 83 14.95 -0.86 -26.95
C ASN A 83 16.22 -0.55 -26.13
N ASN A 84 16.80 -1.58 -25.52
CA ASN A 84 18.00 -1.47 -24.68
C ASN A 84 19.31 -1.68 -25.48
N GLY A 85 19.32 -1.39 -26.78
CA GLY A 85 20.50 -1.50 -27.65
C GLY A 85 20.87 -2.93 -28.09
N ASN A 86 20.48 -3.96 -27.34
CA ASN A 86 20.80 -5.37 -27.63
C ASN A 86 19.61 -6.14 -28.26
N ASN A 87 18.77 -5.50 -29.08
CA ASN A 87 17.51 -6.07 -29.60
C ASN A 87 16.57 -6.64 -28.51
N THR A 88 16.71 -6.15 -27.28
CA THR A 88 15.85 -6.52 -26.15
C THR A 88 15.02 -5.31 -25.75
N PHE A 89 13.72 -5.54 -25.58
CA PHE A 89 12.79 -4.51 -25.12
C PHE A 89 12.69 -4.55 -23.60
N ILE A 90 12.77 -3.38 -22.97
CA ILE A 90 12.51 -3.20 -21.55
C ILE A 90 11.23 -2.37 -21.40
N CYS A 91 10.40 -2.77 -20.46
CA CYS A 91 9.24 -1.98 -20.04
C CYS A 91 9.74 -0.75 -19.29
N ASN A 92 9.62 0.43 -19.90
CA ASN A 92 10.02 1.69 -19.29
C ASN A 92 8.84 2.67 -19.25
N ILE A 93 8.53 3.12 -18.04
CA ILE A 93 7.43 4.04 -17.74
C ILE A 93 7.95 5.49 -17.69
N TYR A 94 9.28 5.64 -17.62
CA TYR A 94 9.99 6.90 -17.44
C TYR A 94 10.58 7.43 -18.74
N ALA A 95 10.15 6.90 -19.88
CA ALA A 95 10.62 7.36 -21.19
C ALA A 95 10.24 8.82 -21.44
N ILE A 96 9.17 9.31 -20.81
CA ILE A 96 8.81 10.72 -20.80
C ILE A 96 9.43 11.37 -19.56
N TYR A 97 10.39 12.26 -19.81
CA TYR A 97 11.17 12.93 -18.79
C TYR A 97 10.32 13.68 -17.74
N GLU A 98 9.32 14.44 -18.19
CA GLU A 98 8.46 15.23 -17.28
C GLU A 98 7.64 14.33 -16.35
N PHE A 99 7.18 13.18 -16.84
CA PHE A 99 6.45 12.22 -16.03
C PHE A 99 7.35 11.53 -15.00
N ASN A 100 8.60 11.22 -15.38
CA ASN A 100 9.59 10.67 -14.44
C ASN A 100 9.91 11.66 -13.32
N LYS A 101 10.08 12.95 -13.64
CA LYS A 101 10.24 14.01 -12.63
C LYS A 101 9.07 14.06 -11.67
N TYR A 102 7.85 14.13 -12.19
CA TYR A 102 6.65 14.13 -11.37
C TYR A 102 6.60 12.91 -10.44
N PHE A 103 6.89 11.73 -10.98
CA PHE A 103 6.86 10.50 -10.23
C PHE A 103 7.90 10.48 -9.09
N SER A 104 9.16 10.77 -9.42
CA SER A 104 10.28 10.63 -8.51
C SER A 104 10.36 11.75 -7.46
N TYR A 105 9.95 12.98 -7.79
CA TYR A 105 10.06 14.13 -6.88
C TYR A 105 8.76 14.45 -6.15
N ILE A 106 7.58 14.08 -6.68
CA ILE A 106 6.28 14.45 -6.10
C ILE A 106 5.53 13.20 -5.68
N HIS A 107 5.19 12.32 -6.63
CA HIS A 107 4.30 11.19 -6.35
C HIS A 107 4.87 10.25 -5.28
N GLN A 108 6.10 9.77 -5.49
CA GLN A 108 6.70 8.79 -4.59
C GLN A 108 7.02 9.37 -3.20
N PRO A 109 7.76 10.47 -3.05
CA PRO A 109 8.13 10.96 -1.72
C PRO A 109 6.97 11.67 -0.99
N ILE A 110 6.13 12.45 -1.69
CA ILE A 110 5.11 13.27 -1.04
C ILE A 110 3.81 12.49 -0.87
N ILE A 111 3.26 11.96 -1.98
CA ILE A 111 1.94 11.31 -1.98
C ILE A 111 2.00 9.92 -1.32
N ALA A 112 2.98 9.09 -1.68
CA ALA A 112 3.13 7.75 -1.12
C ALA A 112 3.99 7.71 0.16
N GLY A 113 4.65 8.82 0.52
CA GLY A 113 5.52 8.93 1.70
C GLY A 113 4.98 9.89 2.75
N ILE A 114 5.34 11.17 2.62
CA ILE A 114 5.17 12.19 3.67
C ILE A 114 3.72 12.36 4.11
N ILE A 115 2.76 12.49 3.16
CA ILE A 115 1.35 12.75 3.49
C ILE A 115 0.77 11.61 4.36
N PRO A 116 0.85 10.33 3.95
CA PRO A 116 0.42 9.20 4.78
C PRO A 116 1.10 9.17 6.15
N ILE A 117 2.41 9.41 6.21
CA ILE A 117 3.18 9.41 7.47
C ILE A 117 2.61 10.43 8.45
N LEU A 118 2.50 11.69 8.01
CA LEU A 118 1.98 12.78 8.85
C LEU A 118 0.55 12.50 9.28
N PHE A 119 -0.29 12.04 8.36
CA PHE A 119 -1.67 11.69 8.65
C PHE A 119 -1.75 10.64 9.77
N ILE A 120 -0.90 9.62 9.72
CA ILE A 120 -0.92 8.50 10.66
C ILE A 120 -0.35 8.88 12.02
N ILE A 121 0.70 9.71 12.05
CA ILE A 121 1.24 10.26 13.31
C ILE A 121 0.17 11.11 14.01
N ILE A 122 -0.49 12.01 13.28
CA ILE A 122 -1.51 12.89 13.84
C ILE A 122 -2.70 12.08 14.34
N THR A 123 -3.30 11.24 13.49
CA THR A 123 -4.47 10.44 13.87
C THR A 123 -4.15 9.43 14.95
N GLY A 124 -2.99 8.77 14.91
CA GLY A 124 -2.53 7.82 15.93
C GLY A 124 -2.36 8.48 17.30
N THR A 125 -1.79 9.69 17.34
CA THR A 125 -1.64 10.46 18.59
C THR A 125 -3.00 10.84 19.18
N LEU A 126 -3.93 11.31 18.35
CA LEU A 126 -5.29 11.65 18.78
C LEU A 126 -6.06 10.43 19.28
N ILE A 127 -5.93 9.27 18.62
CA ILE A 127 -6.53 8.02 19.08
C ILE A 127 -5.98 7.63 20.46
N TYR A 128 -4.66 7.70 20.64
CA TYR A 128 -4.02 7.37 21.91
C TYR A 128 -4.53 8.26 23.06
N GLN A 129 -4.64 9.57 22.82
CA GLN A 129 -5.20 10.51 23.78
C GLN A 129 -6.66 10.16 24.12
N ASN A 130 -7.51 9.93 23.11
CA ASN A 130 -8.92 9.61 23.31
C ASN A 130 -9.14 8.28 24.07
N ILE A 131 -8.37 7.24 23.77
CA ILE A 131 -8.45 5.95 24.47
C ILE A 131 -8.01 6.11 25.94
N SER A 132 -6.98 6.91 26.21
CA SER A 132 -6.49 7.15 27.57
C SER A 132 -7.55 7.77 28.48
N LEU A 133 -8.42 8.61 27.91
CA LEU A 133 -9.53 9.28 28.59
C LEU A 133 -10.75 8.36 28.81
N LEU A 134 -10.86 7.27 28.05
CA LEU A 134 -12.02 6.37 28.01
C LEU A 134 -11.94 5.14 28.93
N ARG A 135 -10.94 5.09 29.84
CA ARG A 135 -10.58 3.98 30.77
C ARG A 135 -11.72 3.33 31.58
N LYS A 136 -12.97 3.78 31.48
CA LYS A 136 -14.15 3.17 32.11
C LYS A 136 -14.56 1.82 31.48
N ASN A 137 -14.22 1.51 30.22
CA ASN A 137 -14.71 0.30 29.52
C ASN A 137 -13.60 -0.64 29.00
N ARG A 138 -12.92 -1.30 29.94
CA ARG A 138 -11.71 -2.14 29.72
C ARG A 138 -11.77 -3.18 28.58
N ARG A 139 -12.95 -3.73 28.23
CA ARG A 139 -13.06 -4.73 27.14
C ARG A 139 -13.07 -4.09 25.75
N ARG A 140 -13.84 -3.01 25.58
CA ARG A 140 -13.92 -2.27 24.30
C ARG A 140 -12.59 -1.59 23.98
N ASP A 141 -11.93 -1.07 25.01
CA ASP A 141 -10.63 -0.42 24.90
C ASP A 141 -9.54 -1.38 24.39
N ARG A 142 -9.52 -2.64 24.85
CA ARG A 142 -8.54 -3.63 24.39
C ARG A 142 -8.71 -4.00 22.92
N ALA A 143 -9.95 -4.21 22.48
CA ALA A 143 -10.22 -4.55 21.09
C ALA A 143 -9.84 -3.41 20.14
N GLN A 144 -10.22 -2.16 20.48
CA GLN A 144 -9.87 -0.99 19.69
C GLN A 144 -8.35 -0.74 19.69
N ARG A 145 -7.69 -0.84 20.85
CA ARG A 145 -6.23 -0.68 20.96
C ARG A 145 -5.47 -1.71 20.13
N ASN A 146 -5.88 -2.98 20.16
CA ASN A 146 -5.24 -4.02 19.35
C ASN A 146 -5.38 -3.73 17.84
N LEU A 147 -6.55 -3.28 17.39
CA LEU A 147 -6.77 -2.89 16.00
C LEU A 147 -5.94 -1.66 15.61
N THR A 148 -5.83 -0.65 16.47
CA THR A 148 -5.00 0.54 16.21
C THR A 148 -3.52 0.18 16.16
N THR A 149 -3.02 -0.57 17.15
CA THR A 149 -1.62 -1.03 17.16
C THR A 149 -1.29 -1.81 15.90
N MET A 150 -2.19 -2.70 15.47
CA MET A 150 -2.02 -3.49 14.26
C MET A 150 -1.88 -2.62 13.00
N ILE A 151 -2.72 -1.60 12.85
CA ILE A 151 -2.64 -0.69 11.70
C ILE A 151 -1.36 0.16 11.75
N VAL A 152 -1.01 0.70 12.93
CA VAL A 152 0.22 1.51 13.11
C VAL A 152 1.47 0.69 12.77
N VAL A 153 1.56 -0.56 13.22
CA VAL A 153 2.70 -1.44 12.90
C VAL A 153 2.80 -1.65 11.39
N GLN A 154 1.69 -2.00 10.73
CA GLN A 154 1.68 -2.18 9.28
C GLN A 154 2.10 -0.91 8.53
N THR A 155 1.64 0.26 8.98
CA THR A 155 2.07 1.54 8.43
C THR A 155 3.59 1.71 8.56
N ILE A 156 4.16 1.49 9.75
CA ILE A 156 5.60 1.63 9.98
C ILE A 156 6.39 0.75 9.00
N PHE A 157 5.93 -0.49 8.80
CA PHE A 157 6.53 -1.38 7.80
C PHE A 157 6.45 -0.81 6.38
N ILE A 158 5.30 -0.28 5.96
CA ILE A 158 5.15 0.34 4.64
C ILE A 158 6.11 1.52 4.49
N ILE A 159 6.28 2.36 5.51
CA ILE A 159 7.19 3.52 5.49
C ILE A 159 8.65 3.09 5.35
N ILE A 160 9.09 2.14 6.18
CA ILE A 160 10.47 1.62 6.15
C ILE A 160 10.80 1.06 4.76
N GLN A 161 9.82 0.51 4.06
CA GLN A 161 9.99 -0.09 2.73
C GLN A 161 9.79 0.93 1.59
N SER A 162 8.95 1.95 1.75
CA SER A 162 8.69 2.97 0.71
C SER A 162 9.75 4.06 0.64
N VAL A 163 10.34 4.42 1.78
CA VAL A 163 11.35 5.47 1.87
C VAL A 163 12.62 5.14 1.07
N PRO A 164 13.23 3.94 1.17
CA PRO A 164 14.37 3.56 0.34
C PRO A 164 14.07 3.65 -1.16
N TYR A 165 12.87 3.23 -1.57
CA TYR A 165 12.44 3.30 -2.97
C TYR A 165 12.29 4.75 -3.45
N GLY A 166 11.70 5.62 -2.64
CA GLY A 166 11.59 7.05 -2.95
C GLY A 166 12.94 7.71 -3.12
N PHE A 167 13.86 7.54 -2.15
CA PHE A 167 15.20 8.11 -2.23
C PHE A 167 15.98 7.58 -3.43
N TYR A 168 15.87 6.29 -3.71
CA TYR A 168 16.58 5.69 -4.83
C TYR A 168 16.03 6.16 -6.19
N SER A 169 14.70 6.30 -6.32
CA SER A 169 14.07 6.87 -7.52
C SER A 169 14.51 8.32 -7.76
N MET A 170 14.67 9.10 -6.69
CA MET A 170 15.19 10.46 -6.75
C MET A 170 16.67 10.47 -7.20
N TYR A 171 17.52 9.61 -6.63
CA TYR A 171 18.91 9.45 -7.06
C TYR A 171 19.02 9.11 -8.56
N LEU A 172 18.21 8.17 -9.07
CA LEU A 172 18.18 7.83 -10.49
C LEU A 172 17.74 9.00 -11.38
N SER A 173 16.80 9.81 -10.89
CA SER A 173 16.31 10.99 -11.62
C SER A 173 17.36 12.10 -11.70
N ILE A 174 18.10 12.35 -10.61
CA ILE A 174 19.17 13.36 -10.55
C ILE A 174 20.32 12.94 -11.47
N THR A 175 20.76 11.69 -11.37
CA THR A 175 21.92 11.17 -12.11
C THR A 175 21.60 10.77 -13.56
N SER A 176 20.37 11.03 -14.03
CA SER A 176 19.93 10.65 -15.38
C SER A 176 20.71 11.33 -16.51
N TYR A 177 21.37 12.46 -16.22
CA TYR A 177 22.18 13.23 -17.17
C TYR A 177 23.67 12.92 -17.13
N GLU A 178 24.11 12.16 -16.13
CA GLU A 178 25.51 11.80 -16.00
C GLU A 178 25.86 10.67 -16.97
N TYR A 179 27.04 10.76 -17.60
CA TYR A 179 27.59 9.63 -18.31
C TYR A 179 27.98 8.54 -17.30
N LYS A 180 27.30 7.40 -17.34
CA LYS A 180 27.52 6.27 -16.42
C LYS A 180 28.32 5.17 -17.11
N SER A 181 29.32 4.64 -16.41
CA SER A 181 29.99 3.41 -16.84
C SER A 181 29.02 2.23 -16.78
N ILE A 182 29.29 1.20 -17.59
CA ILE A 182 28.50 -0.05 -17.64
C ILE A 182 28.39 -0.66 -16.24
N TYR A 183 29.52 -0.73 -15.51
CA TYR A 183 29.55 -1.22 -14.13
C TYR A 183 28.62 -0.46 -13.17
N ARG A 184 28.54 0.88 -13.30
CA ARG A 184 27.64 1.70 -12.46
C ARG A 184 26.18 1.42 -12.80
N GLN A 185 25.84 1.27 -14.08
CA GLN A 185 24.46 0.95 -14.51
C GLN A 185 24.01 -0.42 -13.99
N ASP A 186 24.89 -1.42 -14.00
CA ASP A 186 24.57 -2.76 -13.49
C ASP A 186 24.33 -2.75 -11.97
N ILE A 187 25.19 -2.05 -11.21
CA ILE A 187 25.00 -1.87 -9.76
C ILE A 187 23.67 -1.15 -9.50
N GLU A 188 23.38 -0.11 -10.26
CA GLU A 188 22.14 0.65 -10.10
C GLU A 188 20.89 -0.19 -10.39
N LEU A 189 20.95 -1.09 -11.38
CA LEU A 189 19.87 -2.00 -11.68
C LEU A 189 19.65 -3.02 -10.56
N VAL A 190 20.73 -3.54 -9.95
CA VAL A 190 20.64 -4.47 -8.81
C VAL A 190 20.00 -3.78 -7.61
N ILE A 191 20.43 -2.57 -7.27
CA ILE A 191 19.85 -1.78 -6.17
C ILE A 191 18.38 -1.48 -6.45
N LEU A 192 18.04 -1.08 -7.68
CA LEU A 192 16.64 -0.82 -8.07
C LEU A 192 15.75 -2.04 -7.81
N ASN A 193 16.20 -3.22 -8.24
CA ASN A 193 15.45 -4.46 -8.06
C ASN A 193 15.32 -4.83 -6.59
N LEU A 194 16.39 -4.71 -5.80
CA LEU A 194 16.37 -5.00 -4.37
C LEU A 194 15.39 -4.09 -3.63
N VAL A 195 15.45 -2.79 -3.90
CA VAL A 195 14.57 -1.81 -3.29
C VAL A 195 13.12 -1.97 -3.77
N SER A 196 12.90 -2.34 -5.03
CA SER A 196 11.57 -2.66 -5.56
C SER A 196 10.97 -3.91 -4.91
N ILE A 197 11.78 -4.95 -4.69
CA ILE A 197 11.35 -6.16 -3.98
C ILE A 197 10.93 -5.79 -2.56
N LEU A 198 11.75 -5.02 -1.84
CA LEU A 198 11.42 -4.54 -0.49
C LEU A 198 10.12 -3.73 -0.50
N TYR A 199 9.91 -2.85 -1.47
CA TYR A 199 8.69 -2.07 -1.60
C TYR A 199 7.44 -2.97 -1.73
N TYR A 200 7.46 -3.93 -2.65
CA TYR A 200 6.31 -4.82 -2.90
C TYR A 200 6.12 -5.88 -1.81
N PHE A 201 7.18 -6.32 -1.14
CA PHE A 201 7.13 -7.33 -0.08
C PHE A 201 6.22 -6.90 1.08
N SER A 202 6.17 -5.60 1.39
CA SER A 202 5.32 -5.02 2.43
C SER A 202 3.84 -5.38 2.27
N HIS A 203 3.36 -5.43 1.03
CA HIS A 203 1.97 -5.68 0.71
C HIS A 203 1.61 -7.16 0.87
N CYS A 204 2.55 -8.08 0.62
CA CYS A 204 2.34 -9.52 0.83
C CYS A 204 2.21 -9.88 2.32
N PHE A 205 2.96 -9.21 3.20
CA PHE A 205 2.96 -9.53 4.63
C PHE A 205 1.86 -8.84 5.42
N SER A 206 1.06 -7.96 4.81
CA SER A 206 -0.03 -7.26 5.49
C SER A 206 -1.00 -8.22 6.21
N PHE A 207 -1.35 -9.34 5.58
CA PHE A 207 -2.16 -10.40 6.19
C PHE A 207 -1.46 -11.07 7.37
N LEU A 208 -0.18 -11.40 7.24
CA LEU A 208 0.60 -12.06 8.29
C LEU A 208 0.81 -11.13 9.49
N ILE A 209 1.04 -9.85 9.25
CA ILE A 209 1.12 -8.81 10.28
C ILE A 209 -0.20 -8.75 11.04
N TYR A 210 -1.34 -8.76 10.34
CA TYR A 210 -2.66 -8.78 10.97
C TYR A 210 -2.91 -10.06 11.78
N TYR A 211 -2.49 -11.21 11.26
CA TYR A 211 -2.63 -12.50 11.92
C TYR A 211 -1.77 -12.62 13.19
N ILE A 212 -0.53 -12.13 13.17
CA ILE A 212 0.38 -12.20 14.31
C ILE A 212 0.02 -11.16 15.37
N SER A 213 -0.36 -9.95 14.97
CA SER A 213 -0.53 -8.81 15.88
C SER A 213 -1.80 -8.85 16.73
N SER A 214 -2.85 -9.56 16.29
CA SER A 214 -4.16 -9.52 16.98
C SER A 214 -4.67 -10.91 17.37
N VAL A 215 -4.70 -11.18 18.68
CA VAL A 215 -5.36 -12.37 19.26
C VAL A 215 -6.82 -12.45 18.84
N THR A 216 -7.52 -11.29 18.80
CA THR A 216 -8.92 -11.18 18.37
C THR A 216 -9.09 -11.57 16.91
N TYR A 217 -8.17 -11.14 16.03
CA TYR A 217 -8.21 -11.49 14.62
C TYR A 217 -7.99 -12.99 14.39
N ARG A 218 -7.06 -13.62 15.14
CA ARG A 218 -6.88 -15.08 15.12
C ARG A 218 -8.13 -15.85 15.54
N GLN A 219 -8.83 -15.36 16.56
CA GLN A 219 -10.07 -15.99 17.03
C GLN A 219 -11.19 -15.87 15.99
N GLN A 220 -11.34 -14.71 15.34
CA GLN A 220 -12.36 -14.51 14.30
C GLN A 220 -12.06 -15.30 13.02
N THR A 221 -10.80 -15.35 12.57
CA THR A 221 -10.40 -16.19 11.43
C THR A 221 -10.60 -17.67 11.72
N LYS A 222 -10.24 -18.15 12.92
CA LYS A 222 -10.52 -19.52 13.34
C LYS A 222 -12.02 -19.82 13.35
N GLN A 223 -12.86 -18.90 13.84
CA GLN A 223 -14.31 -19.06 13.82
C GLN A 223 -14.90 -19.08 12.40
N LEU A 224 -14.39 -18.23 11.50
CA LEU A 224 -14.78 -18.23 10.08
C LEU A 224 -14.39 -19.54 9.40
N LEU A 225 -13.16 -20.01 9.61
CA LEU A 225 -12.70 -21.29 9.07
C LEU A 225 -13.52 -22.46 9.60
N ILE A 226 -13.81 -22.49 10.91
CA ILE A 226 -14.68 -23.50 11.51
C ILE A 226 -16.08 -23.45 10.90
N LYS A 227 -16.67 -22.26 10.73
CA LYS A 227 -17.99 -22.10 10.08
C LYS A 227 -17.99 -22.56 8.63
N ILE A 228 -16.96 -22.23 7.86
CA ILE A 228 -16.83 -22.68 6.46
C ILE A 228 -16.68 -24.20 6.42
N PHE A 229 -15.83 -24.77 7.29
CA PHE A 229 -15.65 -26.22 7.37
C PHE A 229 -16.95 -26.93 7.78
N THR A 230 -17.62 -26.50 8.86
CA THR A 230 -18.90 -27.09 9.29
C THR A 230 -20.02 -26.91 8.27
N HIS A 231 -20.05 -25.79 7.54
CA HIS A 231 -20.99 -25.60 6.45
C HIS A 231 -20.69 -26.57 5.28
N HIS A 232 -19.42 -26.78 4.94
CA HIS A 232 -19.02 -27.77 3.95
C HIS A 232 -19.33 -29.21 4.38
N THR A 233 -19.15 -29.58 5.65
CA THR A 233 -19.50 -30.92 6.13
C THR A 233 -21.00 -31.17 6.08
N ASN A 234 -21.82 -30.15 6.37
CA ASN A 234 -23.28 -30.28 6.30
C ASN A 234 -23.83 -30.41 4.87
N ILE A 235 -23.12 -29.89 3.86
CA ILE A 235 -23.48 -30.03 2.44
C ILE A 235 -23.09 -31.41 1.87
N ILE A 236 -22.07 -32.06 2.45
CA ILE A 236 -21.63 -33.40 2.02
C ILE A 236 -22.50 -34.52 2.62
N ILE A 237 -23.26 -34.22 3.67
CA ILE A 237 -24.10 -35.19 4.41
C ILE A 237 -25.59 -35.10 4.00
N SER A 238 -26.00 -34.11 3.20
CA SER A 238 -27.35 -34.00 2.60
C SER A 238 -27.38 -34.55 1.18
#